data_AF-A0A4V1ZKJ8-F1
#
_entry.id   AF-A0A4V1ZKJ8-F1
#
_cell.length_a   1.000
_cell.length_b   1.000
_cell.length_c   1.000
_cell.angle_alpha   90.00
_cell.angle_beta   90.00
_cell.angle_gamma   90.00
#
_symmetry.space_group_name_H-M   'P 1'
#
loop_
_entity.id
_entity.type
_entity.pdbx_description
1 polymer ?
#
loop_
_entity_poly.entity_id
_entity_poly.type
_entity_poly.pdbx_seq_one_letter_code
_entity_poly.pdbx_strand_id
1 'polypeptide(L)'
;MKLLTSRSCAVIVALGLMPSQGMAQRNNALLRKPLQPLTPSKRGVVFKASDAREFGKQCSRQSPTGWWSPVAPSKAEIKAVEAALPLWIKSHQLNDWKASFATYYYQYGALVRGKKRLIYVNALAADDGMNDKDQLWRRIPTIVCDGGRSFWGIEYDVTAKRFQNASFNGRI
;
A
#
# COMPACT_ATOMS: atom_id res chain seq x y z
N MET A 1 48.14 -11.32 12.71
CA MET A 1 47.45 -10.26 13.46
C MET A 1 46.35 -9.69 12.54
N LYS A 2 45.09 -10.03 12.77
CA LYS A 2 43.95 -9.63 11.91
C LYS A 2 43.48 -8.24 12.32
N LEU A 3 43.56 -7.25 11.43
CA LEU A 3 43.00 -5.92 11.60
C LEU A 3 41.49 -5.97 11.29
N LEU A 4 40.68 -5.88 12.34
CA LEU A 4 39.24 -5.66 12.26
C LEU A 4 38.98 -4.20 11.87
N THR A 5 38.55 -3.95 10.65
CA THR A 5 37.97 -2.66 10.27
C THR A 5 36.54 -2.60 10.79
N SER A 6 36.36 -2.00 11.97
CA SER A 6 35.05 -1.55 12.45
C SER A 6 34.57 -0.40 11.58
N ARG A 7 33.61 -0.67 10.68
CA ARG A 7 32.84 0.40 10.04
C ARG A 7 31.66 0.73 10.96
N SER A 8 31.86 1.73 11.81
CA SER A 8 30.77 2.39 12.52
C SER A 8 29.77 2.94 11.51
N CYS A 9 28.58 2.35 11.43
CA CYS A 9 27.41 3.02 10.83
C CYS A 9 27.07 4.21 11.71
N ALA A 10 27.55 5.39 11.33
CA ALA A 10 27.06 6.64 11.89
C ALA A 10 25.58 6.77 11.50
N VAL A 11 24.69 6.53 12.47
CA VAL A 11 23.30 6.99 12.38
C VAL A 11 23.37 8.51 12.47
N ILE A 12 23.33 9.17 11.32
CA ILE A 12 23.00 10.59 11.29
C ILE A 12 21.53 10.68 11.69
N VAL A 13 21.29 10.88 12.98
CA VAL A 13 20.05 11.50 13.43
C VAL A 13 20.17 12.95 12.97
N ALA A 14 19.72 13.21 11.75
CA ALA A 14 19.36 14.55 11.39
C ALA A 14 18.17 14.93 12.28
N LEU A 15 18.47 15.57 13.42
CA LEU A 15 17.61 16.54 14.08
C LEU A 15 17.45 17.75 13.14
N GLY A 16 16.96 17.49 11.93
CA GLY A 16 16.49 18.48 11.00
C GLY A 16 14.99 18.54 11.21
N LEU A 17 14.50 19.70 11.64
CA LEU A 17 13.14 20.21 11.45
C LEU A 17 12.27 19.25 10.65
N MET A 18 11.44 18.44 11.32
CA MET A 18 10.34 17.79 10.61
C MET A 18 9.56 18.92 9.92
N PRO A 19 9.32 18.83 8.60
CA PRO A 19 8.58 19.87 7.92
C PRO A 19 7.20 19.92 8.57
N SER A 20 6.77 21.12 8.96
CA SER A 20 5.42 21.41 9.46
C SER A 20 4.31 20.77 8.61
N GLN A 21 4.61 20.45 7.36
CA GLN A 21 3.77 19.71 6.43
C GLN A 21 3.42 18.28 6.88
N GLY A 22 4.31 17.54 7.53
CA GLY A 22 4.03 16.16 7.99
C GLY A 22 2.99 16.10 9.11
N MET A 23 3.09 17.01 10.09
CA MET A 23 2.09 17.14 11.16
C MET A 23 0.78 17.74 10.63
N ALA A 24 0.83 18.75 9.77
CA ALA A 24 -0.37 19.34 9.17
C ALA A 24 -1.13 18.33 8.29
N GLN A 25 -0.43 17.51 7.50
CA GLN A 25 -1.03 16.47 6.68
C GLN A 25 -1.66 15.35 7.54
N ARG A 26 -1.02 14.97 8.65
CA ARG A 26 -1.61 14.05 9.62
C ARG A 26 -2.85 14.64 10.28
N ASN A 27 -2.81 15.89 10.74
CA ASN A 27 -3.95 16.56 11.37
C ASN A 27 -5.14 16.66 10.40
N ASN A 28 -4.91 17.06 9.15
CA ASN A 28 -5.95 17.08 8.11
C ASN A 28 -6.49 15.67 7.82
N ALA A 29 -5.65 14.65 7.83
CA ALA A 29 -6.10 13.26 7.65
C ALA A 29 -6.99 12.80 8.82
N LEU A 30 -6.70 13.21 10.06
CA LEU A 30 -7.51 12.89 11.24
C LEU A 30 -8.91 13.52 11.18
N LEU A 31 -9.06 14.66 10.50
CA LEU A 31 -10.38 15.27 10.25
C LEU A 31 -11.26 14.44 9.31
N ARG A 32 -10.67 13.61 8.44
CA ARG A 32 -11.43 12.78 7.50
C ARG A 32 -12.00 11.57 8.21
N LYS A 33 -13.31 11.32 8.11
CA LYS A 33 -13.94 10.11 8.64
C LYS A 33 -13.27 8.85 8.07
N PRO A 34 -12.93 7.83 8.88
CA PRO A 34 -12.32 6.61 8.39
C PRO A 34 -13.29 5.87 7.48
N LEU A 35 -12.78 5.43 6.32
CA LEU A 35 -13.51 4.59 5.39
C LEU A 35 -13.84 3.27 6.06
N GLN A 36 -15.05 2.79 5.78
CA GLN A 36 -15.51 1.49 6.25
C GLN A 36 -15.05 0.41 5.28
N PRO A 37 -14.58 -0.75 5.78
CA PRO A 37 -14.29 -1.87 4.92
C PRO A 37 -15.52 -2.31 4.11
N LEU A 38 -15.33 -2.57 2.82
CA LEU A 38 -16.40 -3.02 1.94
C LEU A 38 -16.69 -4.53 2.07
N THR A 39 -15.76 -5.28 2.65
CA THR A 39 -15.79 -6.75 2.73
C THR A 39 -15.58 -7.24 4.16
N PRO A 40 -15.88 -8.53 4.44
CA PRO A 40 -15.70 -9.13 5.76
C PRO A 40 -14.24 -9.16 6.24
N SER A 41 -13.26 -8.92 5.36
CA SER A 41 -11.84 -8.91 5.73
C SER A 41 -11.55 -7.89 6.85
N LYS A 42 -12.40 -6.85 7.00
CA LYS A 42 -12.25 -5.70 7.93
C LYS A 42 -10.91 -4.97 7.82
N ARG A 43 -10.05 -5.38 6.87
CA ARG A 43 -8.67 -4.95 6.67
C ARG A 43 -8.46 -4.27 5.33
N GLY A 44 -9.50 -4.18 4.48
CA GLY A 44 -9.45 -3.49 3.21
C GLY A 44 -10.38 -2.28 3.14
N VAL A 45 -9.92 -1.16 2.58
CA VAL A 45 -10.76 0.03 2.30
C VAL A 45 -10.70 0.42 0.83
N VAL A 46 -11.80 0.99 0.33
CA VAL A 46 -11.90 1.43 -1.07
C VAL A 46 -11.92 2.94 -1.15
N PHE A 47 -10.96 3.50 -1.90
CA PHE A 47 -10.87 4.92 -2.17
C PHE A 47 -11.62 5.30 -3.44
N LYS A 48 -12.25 6.48 -3.41
CA LYS A 48 -12.81 7.13 -4.60
C LYS A 48 -11.68 7.68 -5.47
N ALA A 49 -11.99 7.95 -6.73
CA ALA A 49 -11.03 8.43 -7.73
C ALA A 49 -10.18 9.62 -7.27
N SER A 50 -10.80 10.60 -6.61
CA SER A 50 -10.14 11.83 -6.13
C SER A 50 -9.00 11.52 -5.16
N ASP A 51 -9.21 10.57 -4.26
CA ASP A 51 -8.19 10.15 -3.29
C ASP A 51 -7.23 9.14 -3.90
N ALA A 52 -7.73 8.16 -4.65
CA ALA A 52 -6.92 7.11 -5.24
C ALA A 52 -5.79 7.66 -6.14
N ARG A 53 -5.94 8.87 -6.69
CA ARG A 53 -4.88 9.61 -7.41
C ARG A 53 -3.59 9.75 -6.62
N GLU A 54 -3.65 9.83 -5.30
CA GLU A 54 -2.47 9.91 -4.43
C GLU A 54 -1.62 8.63 -4.48
N PHE A 55 -2.18 7.48 -4.85
CA PHE A 55 -1.38 6.27 -5.12
C PHE A 55 -0.40 6.48 -6.28
N GLY A 56 -0.61 7.49 -7.13
CA GLY A 56 0.32 7.86 -8.19
C GLY A 56 1.61 8.56 -7.71
N LYS A 57 1.75 8.80 -6.40
CA LYS A 57 2.87 9.52 -5.79
C LYS A 57 3.81 8.60 -5.00
N GLN A 58 3.86 7.30 -5.31
CA GLN A 58 4.80 6.38 -4.66
C GLN A 58 6.24 6.81 -4.95
N CYS A 59 7.08 6.82 -3.91
CA CYS A 59 8.44 7.38 -3.95
C CYS A 59 9.54 6.34 -4.19
N SER A 60 9.32 5.07 -3.87
CA SER A 60 10.36 4.01 -4.00
C SER A 60 9.91 2.76 -4.72
N ARG A 61 8.72 2.80 -5.32
CA ARG A 61 8.19 1.77 -6.18
C ARG A 61 7.51 2.39 -7.39
N GLN A 62 7.32 1.61 -8.44
CA GLN A 62 6.62 2.10 -9.62
C GLN A 62 5.16 2.42 -9.26
N SER A 63 4.77 3.66 -9.54
CA SER A 63 3.39 4.09 -9.37
C SER A 63 2.51 3.52 -10.49
N PRO A 64 1.26 3.14 -10.19
CA PRO A 64 0.34 2.65 -11.21
C PRO A 64 0.06 3.77 -12.23
N THR A 65 0.12 3.42 -13.52
CA THR A 65 -0.09 4.36 -14.63
C THR A 65 -1.48 4.19 -15.25
N GLY A 66 -2.07 5.27 -15.74
CA GLY A 66 -3.40 5.28 -16.35
C GLY A 66 -4.31 6.32 -15.73
N TRP A 67 -5.61 6.20 -16.00
CA TRP A 67 -6.62 7.14 -15.53
C TRP A 67 -7.36 6.57 -14.33
N TRP A 68 -7.30 7.24 -13.19
CA TRP A 68 -8.08 6.86 -12.02
C TRP A 68 -9.58 6.93 -12.34
N SER A 69 -10.25 5.80 -12.21
CA SER A 69 -11.64 5.62 -12.61
C SER A 69 -12.56 6.41 -11.68
N PRO A 70 -13.50 7.22 -12.22
CA PRO A 70 -14.50 7.93 -11.40
C PRO A 70 -15.36 6.95 -10.59
N VAL A 71 -15.53 5.72 -11.12
CA VAL A 71 -16.23 4.63 -10.45
C VAL A 71 -15.24 3.81 -9.63
N ALA A 72 -15.39 3.85 -8.31
CA ALA A 72 -14.62 3.03 -7.37
C ALA A 72 -14.85 1.52 -7.62
N PRO A 73 -13.95 0.64 -7.16
CA PRO A 73 -14.18 -0.79 -7.14
C PRO A 73 -15.51 -1.17 -6.44
N SER A 74 -16.28 -2.05 -7.06
CA SER A 74 -17.49 -2.62 -6.47
C SER A 74 -17.16 -3.68 -5.40
N LYS A 75 -18.15 -4.04 -4.56
CA LYS A 75 -17.99 -5.12 -3.58
C LYS A 75 -17.62 -6.46 -4.22
N ALA A 76 -18.22 -6.77 -5.38
CA ALA A 76 -17.95 -8.02 -6.10
C ALA A 76 -16.52 -8.06 -6.66
N GLU A 77 -16.05 -6.93 -7.17
CA GLU A 77 -14.68 -6.76 -7.64
C GLU A 77 -13.66 -6.95 -6.50
N ILE A 78 -13.88 -6.29 -5.35
CA ILE A 78 -12.99 -6.47 -4.18
C ILE A 78 -13.02 -7.91 -3.67
N LYS A 79 -14.20 -8.56 -3.63
CA LYS A 79 -14.29 -9.97 -3.26
C LYS A 79 -13.45 -10.86 -4.17
N ALA A 80 -13.44 -10.61 -5.48
CA ALA A 80 -12.62 -11.36 -6.42
C ALA A 80 -11.11 -11.13 -6.20
N VAL A 81 -10.70 -9.88 -5.96
CA VAL A 81 -9.32 -9.53 -5.62
C VAL A 81 -8.88 -10.23 -4.34
N GLU A 82 -9.65 -10.11 -3.26
CA GLU A 82 -9.34 -10.70 -1.95
C GLU A 82 -9.32 -12.23 -1.99
N ALA A 83 -10.13 -12.87 -2.83
CA ALA A 83 -10.09 -14.32 -3.03
C ALA A 83 -8.80 -14.78 -3.74
N ALA A 84 -8.24 -13.96 -4.62
CA ALA A 84 -7.03 -14.29 -5.38
C ALA A 84 -5.73 -13.96 -4.62
N LEU A 85 -5.77 -12.98 -3.71
CA LEU A 85 -4.59 -12.49 -2.98
C LEU A 85 -3.82 -13.57 -2.19
N PRO A 86 -4.46 -14.49 -1.43
CA PRO A 86 -3.73 -15.50 -0.66
C PRO A 86 -2.81 -16.37 -1.53
N LEU A 87 -3.29 -16.77 -2.72
CA LEU A 87 -2.49 -17.56 -3.66
C LEU A 87 -1.34 -16.75 -4.24
N TRP A 88 -1.57 -15.46 -4.54
CA TRP A 88 -0.53 -14.57 -5.03
C TRP A 88 0.58 -14.33 -3.98
N ILE A 89 0.19 -14.05 -2.74
CA ILE A 89 1.11 -13.86 -1.60
C ILE A 89 1.99 -15.10 -1.43
N LYS A 90 1.37 -16.29 -1.45
CA LYS A 90 2.08 -17.57 -1.31
C LYS A 90 3.08 -17.81 -2.43
N SER A 91 2.75 -17.48 -3.68
CA SER A 91 3.60 -17.74 -4.85
C SER A 91 4.76 -16.76 -5.00
N HIS A 92 4.69 -15.58 -4.41
CA HIS A 92 5.72 -14.53 -4.53
C HIS A 92 6.64 -14.47 -3.30
N GLN A 93 6.75 -15.59 -2.57
CA GLN A 93 7.70 -15.81 -1.47
C GLN A 93 7.73 -14.69 -0.42
N LEU A 94 6.58 -14.09 -0.12
CA LEU A 94 6.43 -13.30 1.11
C LEU A 94 6.45 -14.21 2.36
N ASN A 95 6.49 -15.53 2.16
CA ASN A 95 6.44 -16.56 3.18
C ASN A 95 7.66 -16.55 4.12
N ASP A 96 8.85 -16.14 3.64
CA ASP A 96 10.04 -15.98 4.49
C ASP A 96 9.81 -14.94 5.60
N TRP A 97 8.83 -14.05 5.40
CA TRP A 97 8.40 -13.04 6.37
C TRP A 97 7.09 -13.40 7.09
N LYS A 98 6.67 -14.67 7.12
CA LYS A 98 5.37 -15.11 7.69
C LYS A 98 4.16 -14.37 7.12
N ALA A 99 4.31 -13.76 5.94
CA ALA A 99 3.27 -12.94 5.34
C ALA A 99 2.07 -13.79 4.95
N SER A 100 0.88 -13.30 5.28
CA SER A 100 -0.38 -13.88 4.84
C SER A 100 -1.36 -12.78 4.49
N PHE A 101 -2.49 -13.11 3.87
CA PHE A 101 -3.54 -12.11 3.65
C PHE A 101 -3.97 -11.41 4.95
N ALA A 102 -3.88 -12.11 6.09
CA ALA A 102 -4.24 -11.56 7.38
C ALA A 102 -3.19 -10.61 7.98
N THR A 103 -1.94 -10.58 7.49
CA THR A 103 -0.89 -9.73 8.07
C THR A 103 -0.85 -8.33 7.46
N TYR A 104 -1.72 -8.03 6.49
CA TYR A 104 -1.76 -6.73 5.82
C TYR A 104 -3.10 -6.02 5.99
N TYR A 105 -3.01 -4.69 5.99
CA TYR A 105 -4.08 -3.79 5.59
C TYR A 105 -4.01 -3.51 4.09
N TYR A 106 -5.17 -3.28 3.48
CA TYR A 106 -5.31 -3.09 2.04
C TYR A 106 -6.05 -1.78 1.75
N GLN A 107 -5.55 -1.06 0.76
CA GLN A 107 -6.22 0.10 0.18
C GLN A 107 -6.40 -0.15 -1.31
N TYR A 108 -7.63 0.04 -1.79
CA TYR A 108 -8.00 -0.24 -3.16
C TYR A 108 -8.38 1.02 -3.92
N GLY A 109 -7.98 1.10 -5.19
CA GLY A 109 -8.42 2.13 -6.13
C GLY A 109 -8.63 1.54 -7.51
N ALA A 110 -9.61 2.04 -8.27
CA ALA A 110 -9.82 1.61 -9.65
C ALA A 110 -9.12 2.56 -10.62
N LEU A 111 -8.51 2.01 -11.66
CA LEU A 111 -7.93 2.76 -12.76
C LEU A 111 -8.21 2.09 -14.10
N VAL A 112 -8.10 2.87 -15.17
CA VAL A 112 -8.31 2.46 -16.55
C VAL A 112 -7.03 2.68 -17.33
N ARG A 113 -6.55 1.64 -18.00
CA ARG A 113 -5.39 1.70 -18.91
C ARG A 113 -5.81 1.17 -20.28
N GLY A 114 -5.98 2.08 -21.23
CA GLY A 114 -6.61 1.75 -22.51
C GLY A 114 -8.05 1.25 -22.29
N LYS A 115 -8.35 0.03 -22.76
CA LYS A 115 -9.66 -0.62 -22.55
C LYS A 115 -9.74 -1.49 -21.29
N LYS A 116 -8.66 -1.56 -20.50
CA LYS A 116 -8.58 -2.44 -19.32
C LYS A 116 -9.02 -1.71 -18.06
N ARG A 117 -9.92 -2.34 -17.30
CA ARG A 117 -10.25 -1.94 -15.94
C ARG A 117 -9.36 -2.68 -14.96
N LEU A 118 -8.63 -1.91 -14.17
CA LEU A 118 -7.63 -2.39 -13.22
C LEU A 118 -8.02 -1.96 -11.81
N ILE A 119 -7.72 -2.81 -10.83
CA ILE A 119 -7.80 -2.48 -9.41
C ILE A 119 -6.38 -2.45 -8.87
N TYR A 120 -5.95 -1.29 -8.43
CA TYR A 120 -4.72 -1.15 -7.68
C TYR A 120 -4.95 -1.58 -6.24
N VAL A 121 -4.06 -2.42 -5.74
CA VAL A 121 -4.00 -2.88 -4.35
C VAL A 121 -2.73 -2.30 -3.75
N ASN A 122 -2.87 -1.46 -2.73
CA ASN A 122 -1.79 -1.03 -1.86
C ASN A 122 -1.87 -1.84 -0.56
N ALA A 123 -0.83 -2.59 -0.22
CA ALA A 123 -0.78 -3.42 0.96
C ALA A 123 0.25 -2.90 1.97
N LEU A 124 -0.12 -2.94 3.25
CA LEU A 124 0.65 -2.39 4.36
C LEU A 124 0.69 -3.38 5.51
N ALA A 125 1.87 -3.77 5.97
CA ALA A 125 1.98 -4.69 7.09
C ALA A 125 1.29 -4.10 8.34
N ALA A 126 0.52 -4.95 9.04
CA ALA A 126 -0.28 -4.51 10.19
C ALA A 126 0.56 -4.29 11.45
N ASP A 127 1.70 -4.97 11.57
CA ASP A 127 2.61 -4.97 12.71
C ASP A 127 3.65 -3.83 12.68
N ASP A 128 3.81 -3.11 11.57
CA ASP A 128 4.76 -2.00 11.44
C ASP A 128 4.38 -0.74 12.26
N GLY A 129 3.36 -0.80 13.12
CA GLY A 129 3.05 0.23 14.13
C GLY A 129 2.53 1.57 13.59
N MET A 130 2.68 1.85 12.29
CA MET A 130 2.30 3.12 11.67
C MET A 130 0.78 3.33 11.52
N ASN A 131 -0.02 2.26 11.61
CA ASN A 131 -1.37 2.25 11.02
C ASN A 131 -2.53 2.14 12.04
N ASP A 132 -2.31 1.62 13.25
CA ASP A 132 -3.46 1.19 14.09
C ASP A 132 -4.06 2.25 15.01
N LYS A 133 -3.25 3.10 15.65
CA LYS A 133 -3.77 4.03 16.67
C LYS A 133 -4.75 5.07 16.11
N ASP A 134 -4.47 5.58 14.91
CA ASP A 134 -5.24 6.66 14.29
C ASP A 134 -6.10 6.20 13.09
N GLN A 135 -5.97 4.93 12.71
CA GLN A 135 -6.58 4.36 11.50
C GLN A 135 -6.29 5.17 10.24
N LEU A 136 -5.10 5.79 10.12
CA LEU A 136 -4.74 6.66 9.00
C LEU A 136 -4.85 5.94 7.65
N TRP A 137 -4.53 4.65 7.61
CA TRP A 137 -4.71 3.80 6.43
C TRP A 137 -6.16 3.71 5.94
N ARG A 138 -7.16 3.98 6.79
CA ARG A 138 -8.57 4.04 6.39
C ARG A 138 -8.99 5.44 5.93
N ARG A 139 -8.16 6.46 6.15
CA ARG A 139 -8.52 7.87 5.96
C ARG A 139 -7.86 8.46 4.73
N ILE A 140 -6.60 8.07 4.48
CA ILE A 140 -5.81 8.59 3.37
C ILE A 140 -5.01 7.47 2.70
N PRO A 141 -4.75 7.59 1.37
CA PRO A 141 -3.81 6.73 0.66
C PRO A 141 -2.43 6.79 1.30
N THR A 142 -1.84 5.62 1.56
CA THR A 142 -0.59 5.56 2.31
C THR A 142 0.64 5.59 1.39
N ILE A 143 1.41 6.63 1.64
CA ILE A 143 2.75 7.04 1.20
C ILE A 143 3.95 6.38 1.90
N VAL A 144 4.63 5.35 1.38
CA VAL A 144 5.85 4.82 2.04
C VAL A 144 7.03 4.80 1.08
N CYS A 145 8.21 5.24 1.53
CA CYS A 145 9.42 5.31 0.69
C CYS A 145 10.45 4.23 1.02
N ASP A 146 10.34 3.56 2.16
CA ASP A 146 11.20 2.43 2.48
C ASP A 146 10.45 1.47 3.41
N GLY A 147 10.77 0.18 3.35
CA GLY A 147 10.09 -0.86 4.13
C GLY A 147 9.98 -2.22 3.44
N GLY A 148 10.57 -2.38 2.25
CA GLY A 148 10.71 -3.65 1.55
C GLY A 148 9.38 -4.36 1.31
N ARG A 149 9.37 -5.65 1.65
CA ARG A 149 8.22 -6.55 1.56
C ARG A 149 7.05 -6.23 2.54
N SER A 150 7.20 -5.29 3.48
CA SER A 150 6.08 -4.82 4.33
C SER A 150 5.09 -3.93 3.58
N PHE A 151 5.56 -3.26 2.52
CA PHE A 151 4.76 -2.32 1.76
C PHE A 151 4.87 -2.63 0.28
N TRP A 152 3.76 -2.99 -0.34
CA TRP A 152 3.75 -3.38 -1.74
C TRP A 152 2.48 -2.97 -2.46
N GLY A 153 2.60 -2.89 -3.78
CA GLY A 153 1.57 -2.46 -4.69
C GLY A 153 1.44 -3.48 -5.81
N ILE A 154 0.22 -3.76 -6.24
CA ILE A 154 -0.04 -4.63 -7.38
C ILE A 154 -1.32 -4.22 -8.11
N GLU A 155 -1.41 -4.57 -9.39
CA GLU A 155 -2.59 -4.34 -10.20
C GLU A 155 -3.32 -5.66 -10.46
N TYR A 156 -4.65 -5.64 -10.32
CA TYR A 156 -5.52 -6.74 -10.70
C TYR A 156 -6.31 -6.37 -11.95
N ASP A 157 -6.17 -7.17 -13.02
CA ASP A 157 -6.98 -7.05 -14.24
C ASP A 157 -8.34 -7.72 -14.01
N VAL A 158 -9.39 -6.89 -13.99
CA VAL A 158 -10.76 -7.35 -13.69
C VAL A 158 -11.28 -8.32 -14.76
N THR A 159 -10.92 -8.10 -16.02
CA THR A 159 -11.36 -8.94 -17.14
C THR A 159 -10.54 -10.23 -17.19
N ALA A 160 -9.21 -10.13 -17.11
CA ALA A 160 -8.33 -11.29 -17.18
C ALA A 160 -8.23 -12.08 -15.85
N LYS A 161 -8.81 -11.54 -14.77
CA LYS A 161 -8.84 -12.12 -13.42
C LYS A 161 -7.46 -12.52 -12.90
N ARG A 162 -6.45 -11.68 -13.13
CA ARG A 162 -5.07 -11.96 -12.72
C ARG A 162 -4.34 -10.72 -12.23
N PHE A 163 -3.37 -10.95 -11.37
CA PHE A 163 -2.45 -9.91 -10.93
C PHE A 163 -1.34 -9.65 -11.94
N GLN A 164 -0.81 -8.42 -11.92
CA GLN A 164 0.29 -7.96 -12.75
C GLN A 164 0.98 -6.75 -12.10
N ASN A 165 2.19 -6.42 -12.57
CA ASN A 165 2.92 -5.20 -12.18
C ASN A 165 3.09 -5.06 -10.66
N ALA A 166 3.45 -6.14 -9.99
CA ALA A 166 3.79 -6.11 -8.57
C ALA A 166 5.06 -5.29 -8.34
N SER A 167 5.08 -4.49 -7.28
CA SER A 167 6.25 -3.71 -6.89
C SER A 167 6.27 -3.50 -5.37
N PHE A 168 7.45 -3.54 -4.79
CA PHE A 168 7.69 -3.42 -3.35
C PHE A 168 8.46 -2.13 -3.07
N ASN A 169 8.29 -1.58 -1.87
CA ASN A 169 8.91 -0.31 -1.54
C ASN A 169 10.38 -0.53 -1.17
N GLY A 170 11.31 0.07 -1.90
CA GLY A 170 12.75 -0.11 -1.65
C GLY A 170 13.33 -1.36 -2.34
N ARG A 171 14.62 -1.63 -2.10
CA ARG A 171 15.31 -2.80 -2.68
C ARG A 171 14.96 -4.06 -1.88
N ILE A 172 14.66 -5.13 -2.60
CA ILE A 172 14.25 -6.45 -2.07
C ILE A 172 15.45 -7.40 -2.04
#